data_AF-A0A6L8I0V2-F1
#
_entry.id   AF-A0A6L8I0V2-F1
#
_cell.length_a   1.000
_cell.length_b   1.000
_cell.length_c   1.000
_cell.angle_alpha   90.00
_cell.angle_beta   90.00
_cell.angle_gamma   90.00
#
_symmetry.space_group_name_H-M   'P 1'
#
loop_
_entity.id
_entity.type
_entity.pdbx_description
1 polymer ?
#
loop_
_entity_poly.entity_id
_entity_poly.type
_entity_poly.pdbx_seq_one_letter_code
_entity_poly.pdbx_strand_id
1 'polypeptide(L)'
;MSQYGLTNFDEHPVHQITEAFGSVAATDKHWNDGHYICLCDMDGNIQLIGLVRLYTNNDVIDGFVCIRHEGKQHNIRLSRRLRSDINTNGIGPLRIDIVEPMETVRLVLEENDYGISCDLTCRSTAVPYEDQPSYVREGGRFLRSRAVYEVIGTVEGSVTVGDKTYTATPDKWFF
;
A
#
# COMPACT_ATOMS: atom_id res chain seq x y z
N MET A 1 -13.14 -29.72 -4.21
CA MET A 1 -12.53 -28.95 -5.32
C MET A 1 -12.41 -27.53 -4.82
N SER A 2 -11.20 -27.05 -4.54
CA SER A 2 -11.02 -25.69 -4.02
C SER A 2 -11.54 -24.73 -5.08
N GLN A 3 -12.49 -23.88 -4.70
CA GLN A 3 -12.95 -22.77 -5.54
C GLN A 3 -11.71 -21.94 -5.90
N TYR A 4 -11.25 -22.07 -7.14
CA TYR A 4 -10.09 -21.34 -7.64
C TYR A 4 -10.41 -19.86 -7.49
N GLY A 5 -9.62 -19.16 -6.68
CA GLY A 5 -9.80 -17.76 -6.32
C GLY A 5 -9.49 -16.86 -7.50
N LEU A 6 -10.34 -16.91 -8.53
CA LEU A 6 -10.32 -15.99 -9.65
C LEU A 6 -10.49 -14.57 -9.12
N THR A 7 -9.72 -13.67 -9.73
CA THR A 7 -9.75 -12.24 -9.48
C THR A 7 -10.27 -11.55 -10.74
N ASN A 8 -10.64 -10.28 -10.63
CA ASN A 8 -10.99 -9.47 -11.80
C ASN A 8 -9.82 -9.36 -12.79
N PHE A 9 -8.58 -9.53 -12.31
CA PHE A 9 -7.40 -9.48 -13.18
C PHE A 9 -7.30 -10.69 -14.12
N ASP A 10 -8.01 -11.79 -13.86
CA ASP A 10 -8.02 -12.97 -14.73
C ASP A 10 -8.72 -12.73 -16.07
N GLU A 11 -9.49 -11.65 -16.24
CA GLU A 11 -10.03 -11.25 -17.54
C GLU A 11 -8.99 -10.58 -18.45
N HIS A 12 -7.86 -10.13 -17.90
CA HIS A 12 -6.81 -9.47 -18.66
C HIS A 12 -5.72 -10.46 -19.11
N PRO A 13 -5.20 -10.34 -20.35
CA PRO A 13 -4.20 -11.27 -20.90
C PRO A 13 -2.79 -10.95 -20.40
N VAL A 14 -2.60 -10.95 -19.08
CA VAL A 14 -1.35 -10.53 -18.42
C VAL A 14 -0.79 -11.57 -17.43
N HIS A 15 -1.35 -12.78 -17.41
CA HIS A 15 -0.87 -13.89 -16.57
C HIS A 15 0.62 -14.18 -16.81
N GLN A 16 1.39 -14.32 -15.73
CA GLN A 16 2.83 -14.62 -15.78
C GLN A 16 3.15 -16.10 -15.57
N ILE A 17 2.16 -16.89 -15.14
CA ILE A 17 2.27 -18.34 -14.87
C ILE A 17 1.01 -19.06 -15.36
N THR A 18 1.07 -20.39 -15.38
CA THR A 18 -0.06 -21.26 -15.77
C THR A 18 -1.07 -21.46 -14.63
N GLU A 19 -1.41 -20.39 -13.91
CA GLU A 19 -2.39 -20.36 -12.82
C GLU A 19 -3.15 -19.02 -12.82
N ALA A 20 -4.24 -18.93 -12.04
CA ALA A 20 -5.01 -17.69 -11.88
C ALA A 20 -4.22 -16.60 -11.13
N PHE A 21 -4.58 -15.33 -11.31
CA PHE A 21 -3.92 -14.17 -10.68
C PHE A 21 -3.88 -14.21 -9.14
N GLY A 22 -4.80 -14.94 -8.51
CA GLY A 22 -4.77 -15.20 -7.08
C GLY A 22 -3.64 -16.13 -6.60
N SER A 23 -2.73 -16.54 -7.50
CA SER A 23 -1.64 -17.49 -7.23
C SER A 23 -0.29 -16.93 -7.68
N VAL A 24 0.80 -17.45 -7.11
CA VAL A 24 2.17 -16.96 -7.34
C VAL A 24 3.14 -18.11 -7.60
N ALA A 25 4.13 -17.89 -8.44
CA ALA A 25 5.13 -18.92 -8.79
C ALA A 25 5.96 -19.38 -7.58
N ALA A 26 6.22 -18.45 -6.65
CA ALA A 26 7.04 -18.70 -5.48
C ALA A 26 6.24 -19.42 -4.41
N THR A 27 6.79 -20.52 -3.88
CA THR A 27 6.15 -21.32 -2.82
C THR A 27 6.50 -20.86 -1.40
N ASP A 28 7.40 -19.88 -1.26
CA ASP A 28 7.78 -19.37 0.06
C ASP A 28 6.59 -18.66 0.71
N LYS A 29 6.27 -19.05 1.95
CA LYS A 29 5.18 -18.46 2.72
C LYS A 29 5.35 -16.95 2.96
N HIS A 30 6.56 -16.41 2.87
CA HIS A 30 6.84 -14.99 3.07
C HIS A 30 6.75 -14.18 1.78
N TRP A 31 6.41 -14.79 0.64
CA TRP A 31 6.14 -14.05 -0.58
C TRP A 31 5.03 -13.02 -0.33
N ASN A 32 5.28 -11.78 -0.75
CA ASN A 32 4.37 -10.67 -0.53
C ASN A 32 4.50 -9.63 -1.63
N ASP A 33 3.44 -8.85 -1.80
CA ASP A 33 3.35 -7.73 -2.74
C ASP A 33 2.47 -6.62 -2.16
N GLY A 34 2.51 -5.44 -2.73
CA GLY A 34 1.61 -4.33 -2.37
C GLY A 34 2.31 -2.99 -2.30
N HIS A 35 1.57 -1.99 -1.84
CA HIS A 35 1.94 -0.58 -1.93
C HIS A 35 2.25 0.00 -0.56
N TYR A 36 3.21 0.91 -0.51
CA TYR A 36 3.39 1.82 0.61
C TYR A 36 3.52 3.24 0.08
N ILE A 37 3.01 4.19 0.85
CA ILE A 37 3.03 5.61 0.55
C ILE A 37 3.66 6.28 1.76
N CYS A 38 4.74 7.03 1.53
CA CYS A 38 5.37 7.87 2.53
C CYS A 38 5.06 9.32 2.15
N LEU A 39 4.62 10.14 3.09
CA LEU A 39 4.35 11.55 2.80
C LEU A 39 4.63 12.44 3.99
N CYS A 40 4.84 13.73 3.72
CA CYS A 40 4.98 14.76 4.74
C CYS A 40 4.50 16.12 4.24
N ASP A 41 4.19 17.00 5.19
CA ASP A 41 4.05 18.42 4.93
C ASP A 41 5.36 19.18 5.15
N MET A 42 5.51 20.29 4.45
CA MET A 42 6.67 21.18 4.57
C MET A 42 6.79 21.88 5.93
N ASP A 43 5.68 22.00 6.67
CA ASP A 43 5.65 22.66 7.98
C ASP A 43 6.02 21.66 9.12
N GLY A 44 6.21 20.36 8.82
CA GLY A 44 6.64 19.33 9.75
C GLY A 44 5.61 18.90 10.79
N ASN A 45 4.33 19.18 10.52
CA ASN A 45 3.21 18.83 11.42
C ASN A 45 2.85 17.34 11.34
N ILE A 46 2.97 16.77 10.16
CA ILE A 46 2.50 15.45 9.75
C ILE A 46 3.60 14.78 8.93
N GLN A 47 4.00 13.60 9.39
CA GLN A 47 4.70 12.62 8.57
C GLN A 47 3.89 11.34 8.65
N LEU A 48 3.52 10.78 7.50
CA LEU A 48 2.64 9.62 7.44
C LEU A 48 3.28 8.55 6.55
N ILE A 49 3.15 7.29 6.98
CA ILE A 49 3.39 6.12 6.14
C ILE A 49 2.14 5.26 6.16
N GLY A 50 1.54 5.04 5.00
CA GLY A 50 0.45 4.10 4.78
C GLY A 50 0.92 2.90 3.99
N LEU A 51 0.41 1.71 4.28
CA LEU A 51 0.75 0.49 3.53
C LEU A 51 -0.43 -0.47 3.49
N VAL A 52 -0.57 -1.14 2.34
CA VAL A 52 -1.38 -2.35 2.19
C VAL A 52 -0.53 -3.41 1.50
N ARG A 53 -0.42 -4.60 2.10
CA ARG A 53 0.45 -5.67 1.63
C ARG A 53 -0.23 -7.02 1.75
N LEU A 54 -0.21 -7.76 0.66
CA LEU A 54 -0.80 -9.09 0.54
C LEU A 54 0.27 -10.17 0.70
N TYR A 55 -0.12 -11.26 1.35
CA TYR A 55 0.66 -12.47 1.55
C TYR A 55 -0.12 -13.65 0.96
N THR A 56 -0.03 -13.81 -0.36
CA THR A 56 -0.85 -14.76 -1.15
C THR A 56 -0.83 -16.17 -0.59
N ASN A 57 0.36 -16.68 -0.27
CA ASN A 57 0.56 -18.04 0.24
C ASN A 57 0.02 -18.25 1.66
N ASN A 58 -0.15 -17.18 2.45
CA ASN A 58 -0.67 -17.27 3.83
C ASN A 58 -2.16 -16.94 3.95
N ASP A 59 -2.81 -16.48 2.87
CA ASP A 59 -4.19 -16.00 2.95
C ASP A 59 -4.39 -14.77 3.83
N VAL A 60 -3.41 -13.88 3.86
CA VAL A 60 -3.43 -12.66 4.70
C VAL A 60 -3.22 -11.42 3.85
N ILE A 61 -3.92 -10.35 4.19
CA ILE A 61 -3.60 -9.00 3.77
C ILE A 61 -3.53 -8.13 5.03
N ASP A 62 -2.41 -7.42 5.16
CA ASP A 62 -2.10 -6.55 6.28
C ASP A 62 -2.02 -5.11 5.79
N GLY A 63 -2.33 -4.18 6.69
CA GLY A 63 -2.16 -2.77 6.44
C GLY A 63 -1.80 -2.01 7.71
N PHE A 64 -1.16 -0.87 7.52
CA PHE A 64 -0.91 0.05 8.62
C PHE A 64 -0.97 1.50 8.16
N VAL A 65 -1.23 2.38 9.13
CA VAL A 65 -0.96 3.81 9.03
C VAL A 65 -0.14 4.21 10.25
N CYS A 66 1.05 4.73 9.98
CA CYS A 66 1.94 5.30 10.98
C CYS A 66 1.96 6.81 10.76
N ILE A 67 1.56 7.60 11.76
CA ILE A 67 1.53 9.07 11.67
C ILE A 67 2.28 9.69 12.83
N ARG A 68 3.20 10.60 12.52
CA ARG A 68 3.88 11.45 13.49
C ARG A 68 3.16 12.79 13.56
N HIS A 69 2.68 13.14 14.74
CA HIS A 69 1.94 14.37 15.03
C HIS A 69 2.30 14.85 16.44
N GLU A 70 2.63 16.14 16.58
CA GLU A 70 2.95 16.78 17.87
C GLU A 70 3.94 16.03 18.76
N GLY A 71 5.01 15.49 18.15
CA GLY A 71 6.07 14.77 18.86
C GLY A 71 5.70 13.35 19.28
N LYS A 72 4.53 12.84 18.89
CA LYS A 72 4.10 11.45 19.10
C LYS A 72 3.96 10.72 17.78
N GLN A 73 4.16 9.41 17.81
CA GLN A 73 3.86 8.52 16.70
C GLN A 73 2.64 7.66 17.06
N HIS A 74 1.65 7.66 16.19
CA HIS A 74 0.46 6.82 16.28
C HIS A 74 0.52 5.75 15.19
N ASN A 75 0.17 4.51 15.55
CA ASN A 75 0.24 3.36 14.65
C ASN A 75 -1.09 2.61 14.68
N ILE A 76 -1.80 2.61 13.55
CA ILE A 76 -2.95 1.74 13.32
C ILE A 76 -2.45 0.54 12.52
N ARG A 77 -2.81 -0.67 12.95
CA ARG A 77 -2.46 -1.93 12.28
C ARG A 77 -3.71 -2.75 12.11
N LEU A 78 -3.91 -3.25 10.89
CA LEU A 78 -5.13 -3.92 10.46
C LEU A 78 -4.74 -5.19 9.71
N SER A 79 -5.53 -6.25 9.85
CA SER A 79 -5.34 -7.51 9.14
C SER A 79 -6.68 -8.15 8.82
N ARG A 80 -6.77 -8.85 7.69
CA ARG A 80 -7.89 -9.74 7.37
C ARG A 80 -7.42 -10.91 6.52
N ARG A 81 -8.31 -11.88 6.32
CA ARG A 81 -8.10 -12.93 5.31
C ARG A 81 -8.13 -12.32 3.91
N LEU A 82 -7.16 -12.68 3.07
CA LEU A 82 -7.07 -12.18 1.70
C LEU A 82 -8.21 -12.74 0.83
N ARG A 83 -8.41 -14.05 0.83
CA ARG A 83 -9.37 -14.73 -0.07
C ARG A 83 -10.84 -14.46 0.21
N SER A 84 -11.19 -13.88 1.37
CA SER A 84 -12.58 -13.47 1.62
C SER A 84 -13.01 -12.31 0.71
N ASP A 85 -12.05 -11.51 0.23
CA ASP A 85 -12.24 -10.45 -0.75
C ASP A 85 -10.89 -10.12 -1.39
N ILE A 86 -10.54 -10.88 -2.43
CA ILE A 86 -9.21 -10.82 -3.08
C ILE A 86 -9.08 -9.63 -4.04
N ASN A 87 -10.20 -9.07 -4.50
CA ASN A 87 -10.22 -7.98 -5.47
C ASN A 87 -10.02 -6.61 -4.81
N THR A 88 -10.25 -6.51 -3.51
CA THR A 88 -10.14 -5.25 -2.76
C THR A 88 -8.75 -5.09 -2.14
N ASN A 89 -8.06 -4.01 -2.50
CA ASN A 89 -6.77 -3.62 -1.91
C ASN A 89 -6.95 -2.79 -0.62
N GLY A 90 -7.55 -3.40 0.40
CA GLY A 90 -7.87 -2.75 1.67
C GLY A 90 -8.28 -3.69 2.79
N ILE A 91 -8.27 -3.18 4.03
CA ILE A 91 -8.55 -3.88 5.28
C ILE A 91 -9.36 -2.97 6.20
N GLY A 92 -10.65 -3.30 6.40
CA GLY A 92 -11.54 -2.49 7.21
C GLY A 92 -11.55 -1.03 6.71
N PRO A 93 -11.25 -0.04 7.57
CA PRO A 93 -11.29 1.38 7.19
C PRO A 93 -10.11 1.82 6.31
N LEU A 94 -9.06 1.00 6.17
CA LEU A 94 -7.85 1.34 5.42
C LEU A 94 -7.88 0.75 4.01
N ARG A 95 -7.61 1.57 2.98
CA ARG A 95 -7.39 1.08 1.62
C ARG A 95 -6.44 1.98 0.83
N ILE A 96 -5.87 1.41 -0.22
CA ILE A 96 -5.15 2.15 -1.26
C ILE A 96 -5.85 1.89 -2.58
N ASP A 97 -6.46 2.94 -3.13
CA ASP A 97 -7.14 2.89 -4.42
C ASP A 97 -6.17 3.32 -5.52
N ILE A 98 -6.02 2.50 -6.57
CA ILE A 98 -5.32 2.88 -7.80
C ILE A 98 -6.32 3.64 -8.65
N VAL A 99 -6.22 4.97 -8.69
CA VAL A 99 -7.15 5.83 -9.45
C VAL A 99 -6.76 5.83 -10.93
N GLU A 100 -5.49 6.09 -11.20
CA GLU A 100 -4.89 6.04 -12.54
C GLU A 100 -3.54 5.32 -12.42
N PRO A 101 -3.35 4.15 -13.08
CA PRO A 101 -2.14 3.36 -12.93
C PRO A 101 -0.88 4.19 -13.17
N MET A 102 0.04 4.16 -12.20
CA MET A 102 1.32 4.89 -12.21
C MET A 102 1.22 6.43 -12.20
N GLU A 103 0.02 7.01 -12.16
CA GLU A 103 -0.19 8.46 -12.13
C GLU A 103 -0.81 8.95 -10.83
N THR A 104 -1.92 8.33 -10.41
CA THR A 104 -2.71 8.78 -9.26
C THR A 104 -3.10 7.60 -8.37
N VAL A 105 -2.75 7.67 -7.09
CA VAL A 105 -3.22 6.74 -6.05
C VAL A 105 -3.89 7.50 -4.92
N ARG A 106 -4.83 6.85 -4.23
CA ARG A 106 -5.54 7.45 -3.09
C ARG A 106 -5.37 6.58 -1.86
N LEU A 107 -4.83 7.15 -0.79
CA LEU A 107 -4.75 6.55 0.53
C LEU A 107 -5.95 6.98 1.35
N VAL A 108 -6.73 6.02 1.82
CA VAL A 108 -7.90 6.28 2.66
C VAL A 108 -7.79 5.51 3.96
N LEU A 109 -7.98 6.21 5.06
CA LEU A 109 -8.31 5.65 6.36
C LEU A 109 -9.61 6.32 6.82
N GLU A 110 -10.71 5.59 6.75
CA GLU A 110 -12.03 6.09 7.16
C GLU A 110 -12.07 6.39 8.66
N GLU A 111 -13.06 7.19 9.08
CA GLU A 111 -13.32 7.44 10.50
C GLU A 111 -13.43 6.13 11.27
N ASN A 112 -12.80 6.10 12.44
CA ASN A 112 -12.69 4.93 13.28
C ASN A 112 -12.51 5.33 14.74
N ASP A 113 -12.63 4.34 15.63
CA ASP A 113 -12.58 4.55 17.08
C ASP A 113 -11.22 5.04 17.61
N TYR A 114 -10.19 5.09 16.76
CA TYR A 114 -8.84 5.54 17.15
C TYR A 114 -8.61 7.04 16.89
N GLY A 115 -9.59 7.75 16.31
CA GLY A 115 -9.52 9.20 16.10
C GLY A 115 -8.46 9.62 15.08
N ILE A 116 -8.10 8.75 14.15
CA ILE A 116 -7.19 9.07 13.04
C ILE A 116 -7.89 8.69 11.74
N SER A 117 -8.00 9.63 10.82
CA SER A 117 -8.55 9.39 9.49
C SER A 117 -7.77 10.18 8.45
N CYS A 118 -7.77 9.70 7.21
CA CYS A 118 -7.21 10.44 6.10
C CYS A 118 -7.90 10.09 4.79
N ASP A 119 -7.90 11.05 3.88
CA ASP A 119 -8.33 10.89 2.51
C ASP A 119 -7.38 11.73 1.67
N LEU A 120 -6.37 11.06 1.10
CA LEU A 120 -5.22 11.70 0.47
C LEU A 120 -5.04 11.17 -0.94
N THR A 121 -5.14 12.07 -1.91
CA THR A 121 -4.85 11.78 -3.31
C THR A 121 -3.41 12.17 -3.60
N CYS A 122 -2.61 11.19 -4.00
CA CYS A 122 -1.20 11.32 -4.32
C CYS A 122 -1.05 11.30 -5.84
N ARG A 123 -0.56 12.40 -6.42
CA ARG A 123 -0.40 12.58 -7.87
C ARG A 123 1.07 12.66 -8.25
N SER A 124 1.48 11.77 -9.14
CA SER A 124 2.84 11.77 -9.68
C SER A 124 3.15 13.11 -10.35
N THR A 125 4.36 13.63 -10.09
CA THR A 125 4.91 14.77 -10.83
C THR A 125 6.14 14.40 -11.65
N ALA A 126 6.47 13.10 -11.70
CA ALA A 126 7.65 12.58 -12.39
C ALA A 126 7.31 11.30 -13.14
N VAL A 127 8.21 10.88 -14.03
CA VAL A 127 8.10 9.57 -14.67
C VAL A 127 8.36 8.49 -13.59
N PRO A 128 7.48 7.49 -13.44
CA PRO A 128 7.72 6.36 -12.54
C PRO A 128 9.08 5.72 -12.81
N TYR A 129 9.84 5.48 -11.75
CA TYR A 129 11.15 4.88 -11.82
C TYR A 129 11.07 3.41 -11.41
N GLU A 130 11.43 2.50 -12.31
CA GLU A 130 11.63 1.09 -11.96
C GLU A 130 13.05 0.90 -11.39
N ASP A 131 13.14 0.45 -10.13
CA ASP A 131 14.41 0.17 -9.48
C ASP A 131 15.00 -1.15 -9.97
N GLN A 132 16.33 -1.29 -9.90
CA GLN A 132 16.99 -2.53 -10.28
C GLN A 132 16.61 -3.67 -9.32
N PRO A 133 16.14 -4.83 -9.84
CA PRO A 133 15.84 -5.97 -8.98
C PRO A 133 17.05 -6.40 -8.16
N SER A 134 16.87 -6.47 -6.84
CA SER A 134 17.89 -6.88 -5.90
C SER A 134 17.76 -8.36 -5.55
N TYR A 135 18.88 -9.05 -5.38
CA TYR A 135 18.96 -10.45 -4.96
C TYR A 135 19.95 -10.58 -3.82
N VAL A 136 19.51 -11.13 -2.69
CA VAL A 136 20.35 -11.28 -1.50
C VAL A 136 20.62 -12.76 -1.26
N ARG A 137 21.90 -13.10 -1.15
CA ARG A 137 22.39 -14.41 -0.74
C ARG A 137 23.35 -14.28 0.43
N GLU A 138 23.24 -15.20 1.37
CA GLU A 138 24.14 -15.29 2.53
C GLU A 138 24.58 -16.74 2.70
N GLY A 139 25.89 -16.99 2.75
CA GLY A 139 26.43 -18.36 2.79
C GLY A 139 25.98 -19.25 1.63
N GLY A 140 25.72 -18.68 0.44
CA GLY A 140 25.20 -19.38 -0.74
C GLY A 140 23.68 -19.60 -0.75
N ARG A 141 23.00 -19.43 0.40
CA ARG A 141 21.54 -19.55 0.50
C ARG A 141 20.86 -18.30 -0.06
N PHE A 142 19.84 -18.51 -0.88
CA PHE A 142 18.95 -17.42 -1.30
C PHE A 142 18.07 -16.96 -0.14
N LEU A 143 18.09 -15.66 0.15
CA LEU A 143 17.30 -15.06 1.22
C LEU A 143 16.09 -14.31 0.69
N ARG A 144 16.28 -13.43 -0.29
CA ARG A 144 15.18 -12.68 -0.92
C ARG A 144 15.58 -12.16 -2.29
N SER A 145 14.55 -11.87 -3.08
CA SER A 145 14.61 -10.91 -4.18
C SER A 145 13.59 -9.80 -3.92
N ARG A 146 13.86 -8.60 -4.42
CA ARG A 146 12.94 -7.47 -4.35
C ARG A 146 13.03 -6.66 -5.64
N ALA A 147 11.89 -6.37 -6.22
CA ALA A 147 11.69 -5.34 -7.23
C ALA A 147 10.75 -4.29 -6.67
N VAL A 148 10.92 -3.03 -7.06
CA VAL A 148 10.05 -1.92 -6.68
C VAL A 148 10.05 -0.92 -7.82
N TYR A 149 8.95 -0.19 -7.95
CA TYR A 149 8.97 1.06 -8.68
C TYR A 149 8.65 2.19 -7.70
N GLU A 150 9.18 3.37 -7.98
CA GLU A 150 9.03 4.55 -7.15
C GLU A 150 8.38 5.66 -7.95
N VAL A 151 7.50 6.39 -7.28
CA VAL A 151 6.80 7.55 -7.80
C VAL A 151 6.92 8.62 -6.73
N ILE A 152 7.18 9.84 -7.17
CA ILE A 152 7.18 11.02 -6.30
C ILE A 152 6.16 12.02 -6.82
N GLY A 153 5.63 12.82 -5.93
CA GLY A 153 4.80 13.94 -6.36
C GLY A 153 4.16 14.70 -5.23
N THR A 154 2.95 15.16 -5.49
CA THR A 154 2.21 16.05 -4.59
C THR A 154 0.99 15.37 -4.01
N VAL A 155 0.55 15.87 -2.86
CA VAL A 155 -0.60 15.32 -2.15
C VAL A 155 -1.67 16.38 -1.97
N GLU A 156 -2.93 16.01 -2.19
CA GLU A 156 -4.11 16.80 -1.85
C GLU A 156 -5.08 16.00 -1.00
N GLY A 157 -5.84 16.67 -0.15
CA GLY A 157 -6.87 16.03 0.67
C GLY A 157 -6.81 16.45 2.13
N SER A 158 -7.07 15.52 3.06
CA SER A 158 -7.09 15.83 4.49
C SER A 158 -6.58 14.69 5.37
N VAL A 159 -6.04 15.08 6.52
CA VAL A 159 -5.63 14.18 7.60
C VAL A 159 -6.20 14.70 8.91
N THR A 160 -6.86 13.84 9.67
CA THR A 160 -7.36 14.15 11.01
C THR A 160 -6.63 13.30 12.04
N VAL A 161 -6.17 13.94 13.12
CA VAL A 161 -5.58 13.30 14.30
C VAL A 161 -6.21 13.92 15.54
N GLY A 162 -7.06 13.16 16.23
CA GLY A 162 -7.86 13.64 17.35
C GLY A 162 -8.85 14.72 16.91
N ASP A 163 -8.69 15.93 17.45
CA ASP A 163 -9.51 17.11 17.17
C ASP A 163 -8.91 18.04 16.09
N LYS A 164 -7.75 17.69 15.54
CA LYS A 164 -7.04 18.51 14.55
C LYS A 164 -7.13 17.90 13.16
N THR A 165 -7.54 18.73 12.21
CA THR A 165 -7.54 18.39 10.79
C THR A 165 -6.55 19.28 10.04
N TYR A 166 -5.74 18.64 9.20
CA TYR A 166 -4.78 19.27 8.32
C TYR A 166 -5.22 19.09 6.88
N THR A 167 -5.26 20.18 6.11
CA THR A 167 -5.51 20.14 4.68
C THR A 167 -4.20 19.95 3.94
N ALA A 168 -4.10 18.87 3.17
CA ALA A 168 -3.00 18.65 2.27
C ALA A 168 -3.23 19.45 0.99
N THR A 169 -2.22 20.22 0.58
CA THR A 169 -2.25 21.02 -0.65
C THR A 169 -1.03 20.70 -1.52
N PRO A 170 -1.17 20.68 -2.86
CA PRO A 170 -0.08 20.27 -3.74
C PRO A 170 1.21 21.10 -3.66
N ASP A 171 1.13 22.33 -3.15
CA ASP A 171 2.28 23.23 -2.98
C ASP A 171 3.07 22.98 -1.67
N LYS A 172 2.50 22.22 -0.73
CA LYS A 172 3.07 22.03 0.62
C LYS A 172 3.20 20.58 1.06
N TRP A 173 2.62 19.64 0.34
CA TRP A 173 2.60 18.23 0.71
C TRP A 173 3.12 17.35 -0.42
N PHE A 174 4.01 16.43 -0.05
CA PHE A 174 4.74 15.59 -0.99
C PHE A 174 4.76 14.14 -0.53
N PHE A 175 4.81 13.23 -1.48
CA PHE A 175 4.96 11.78 -1.27
C PHE A 175 6.07 11.21 -2.16
#